data_AF-A0A382Z7S6-F1
#
_entry.id   AF-A0A382Z7S6-F1
#
_cell.length_a   1.000
_cell.length_b   1.000
_cell.length_c   1.000
_cell.angle_alpha   90.00
_cell.angle_beta   90.00
_cell.angle_gamma   90.00
#
_symmetry.space_group_name_H-M   'P 1'
#
loop_
_entity.id
_entity.type
_entity.pdbx_description
1 polymer ?
#
loop_
_entity_poly.entity_id
_entity_poly.type
_entity_poly.pdbx_seq_one_letter_code
_entity_poly.pdbx_strand_id
1 'polypeptide(L)'
;TFFRLFFSLGLLLLALPIFLNISSLMLGNSDSKHILPVPESSNEIYDKNFESINNLESLKSLIRSEIDSRNYEGIEIPIFIDDIIRKKYFHQTAYLATDTNWVLKIFDFLFPSKEFLTAMDPKHLVKKNHGICNQQAIIFQEVIKDYEFQFASIGFDIKIPEQGNFGHFVSAVKIEENWFYFDSNMEPDYDRSDPSIFSRVLEADKGLLKKLYPEYNFSLVNKGMIIFRDLNTFPAKKGVMFQKITQFLSDFSWIFLLM
;
A
#
# COMPACT_ATOMS: atom_id res chain seq x y z
N THR A 1 30.08 9.19 37.41
CA THR A 1 30.07 9.99 36.16
C THR A 1 29.17 9.37 35.11
N PHE A 2 29.33 8.08 34.80
CA PHE A 2 28.46 7.34 33.88
C PHE A 2 26.96 7.40 34.23
N PHE A 3 26.58 7.08 35.47
CA PHE A 3 25.17 7.12 35.89
C PHE A 3 24.49 8.48 35.64
N ARG A 4 25.18 9.59 35.92
CA ARG A 4 24.65 10.94 35.66
C ARG A 4 24.47 11.21 34.16
N LEU A 5 25.39 10.72 33.33
CA LEU A 5 25.29 10.85 31.87
C LEU A 5 24.10 10.08 31.31
N PHE A 6 23.91 8.81 31.72
CA PHE A 6 22.78 7.98 31.31
C PHE A 6 21.45 8.57 31.75
N PHE A 7 21.37 9.00 33.01
CA PHE A 7 20.17 9.63 33.55
C PHE A 7 19.81 10.94 32.82
N SER A 8 20.79 11.81 32.56
CA SER A 8 20.57 13.04 31.79
C SER A 8 20.15 12.77 30.35
N LEU A 9 20.73 11.75 29.70
CA LEU A 9 20.32 11.32 28.35
C LEU A 9 18.91 10.74 28.35
N GLY A 10 18.56 9.96 29.37
CA GLY A 10 17.20 9.43 29.57
C GLY A 10 16.16 10.53 29.72
N LEU A 11 16.44 11.57 30.52
CA LEU A 11 15.56 12.74 30.65
C LEU A 11 15.38 13.48 29.31
N LEU A 12 16.44 13.62 28.52
CA LEU A 12 16.37 14.25 27.21
C LEU A 12 15.54 13.41 26.22
N LEU A 13 15.75 12.10 26.19
CA LEU A 13 14.96 11.17 25.37
C LEU A 13 13.52 10.99 25.87
N LEU A 14 13.20 11.38 27.11
CA LEU A 14 11.83 11.43 27.61
C LEU A 14 11.15 12.75 27.19
N ALA A 15 11.87 13.87 27.31
CA ALA A 15 11.35 15.19 26.95
C ALA A 15 11.01 15.29 25.46
N LEU A 16 11.80 14.65 24.59
CA LEU A 16 11.60 14.67 23.13
C LEU A 16 10.26 14.06 22.69
N PRO A 17 9.90 12.79 22.99
CA PRO A 17 8.62 12.22 22.62
C PRO A 17 7.44 12.93 23.29
N ILE A 18 7.59 13.43 24.53
CA ILE A 18 6.55 14.25 25.17
C ILE A 18 6.31 15.53 24.35
N PHE A 19 7.37 16.25 24.00
CA PHE A 19 7.28 17.45 23.20
C PHE A 19 6.67 17.19 21.83
N LEU A 20 7.11 16.14 21.11
CA LEU A 20 6.59 15.78 19.79
C LEU A 20 5.10 15.37 19.85
N ASN A 21 4.69 14.59 20.86
CA ASN A 21 3.29 14.21 21.03
C ASN A 21 2.40 15.41 21.38
N ILE A 22 2.84 16.29 22.29
CA ILE A 22 2.10 17.52 22.62
C ILE A 22 2.02 18.43 21.40
N SER A 23 3.12 18.61 20.67
CA SER A 23 3.15 19.42 19.45
C SER A 23 2.21 18.85 18.39
N SER A 24 2.17 17.52 18.22
CA SER A 24 1.26 16.84 17.28
C SER A 24 -0.21 17.04 17.65
N LEU A 25 -0.54 17.04 18.96
CA LEU A 25 -1.89 17.32 19.44
C LEU A 25 -2.28 18.79 19.19
N MET A 26 -1.36 19.73 19.47
CA MET A 26 -1.60 21.17 19.35
C MET A 26 -1.68 21.65 17.89
N LEU A 27 -0.90 21.06 17.00
CA LEU A 27 -0.95 21.37 15.56
C LEU A 27 -2.21 20.80 14.88
N GLY A 28 -2.99 19.99 15.60
CA GLY A 28 -4.04 19.17 15.05
C GLY A 28 -3.45 18.08 14.15
N ASN A 29 -3.93 16.85 14.29
CA ASN A 29 -3.87 15.91 13.16
C ASN A 29 -4.73 16.53 12.06
N SER A 30 -4.15 17.42 11.25
CA SER A 30 -4.91 17.99 10.15
C SER A 30 -5.18 16.86 9.17
N ASP A 31 -6.45 16.46 9.04
CA ASP A 31 -6.90 15.50 8.03
C ASP A 31 -6.41 15.89 6.61
N SER A 32 -6.00 17.14 6.42
CA SER A 32 -5.34 17.66 5.22
C SER A 32 -4.02 16.96 4.82
N LYS A 33 -3.31 16.27 5.73
CA LYS A 33 -2.13 15.45 5.33
C LYS A 33 -2.53 14.07 4.78
N HIS A 34 -3.75 13.64 5.06
CA HIS A 34 -4.26 12.33 4.63
C HIS A 34 -4.98 12.40 3.30
N ILE A 35 -5.72 13.50 3.08
CA ILE A 35 -6.45 13.77 1.84
C ILE A 35 -5.68 14.80 1.02
N LEU A 36 -5.25 14.41 -0.18
CA LEU A 36 -4.58 15.28 -1.12
C LEU A 36 -5.54 15.71 -2.24
N PRO A 37 -5.37 16.92 -2.82
CA PRO A 37 -6.12 17.29 -4.01
C PRO A 37 -5.73 16.37 -5.17
N VAL A 38 -6.71 15.92 -5.94
CA VAL A 38 -6.48 15.17 -7.17
C VAL A 38 -5.80 16.08 -8.19
N PRO A 39 -4.73 15.64 -8.88
CA PRO A 39 -4.10 16.42 -9.93
C PRO A 39 -5.10 16.76 -11.06
N GLU A 40 -5.11 18.00 -11.53
CA GLU A 40 -6.08 18.48 -12.54
C GLU A 40 -6.01 17.73 -13.88
N SER A 41 -4.84 17.17 -14.23
CA SER A 41 -4.61 16.39 -15.45
C SER A 41 -4.76 14.88 -15.26
N SER A 42 -5.31 14.45 -14.12
CA SER A 42 -5.46 13.04 -13.79
C SER A 42 -6.63 12.40 -14.54
N ASN A 43 -6.38 11.26 -15.18
CA ASN A 43 -7.41 10.42 -15.82
C ASN A 43 -7.88 9.27 -14.89
N GLU A 44 -7.61 9.37 -13.59
CA GLU A 44 -7.91 8.32 -12.60
C GLU A 44 -9.43 8.24 -12.34
N ILE A 45 -9.93 7.04 -12.05
CA ILE A 45 -11.36 6.77 -11.77
C ILE A 45 -11.83 7.35 -10.42
N TYR A 46 -10.88 7.87 -9.62
CA TYR A 46 -11.08 8.42 -8.29
C TYR A 46 -12.41 9.17 -8.07
N ASP A 47 -13.11 8.80 -7.00
CA ASP A 47 -14.38 9.38 -6.55
C ASP A 47 -14.25 9.95 -5.13
N LYS A 48 -14.48 11.26 -5.00
CA LYS A 48 -14.42 12.00 -3.74
C LYS A 48 -15.35 11.45 -2.66
N ASN A 49 -16.41 10.73 -3.01
CA ASN A 49 -17.32 10.12 -2.04
C ASN A 49 -16.59 9.13 -1.11
N PHE A 50 -15.49 8.52 -1.57
CA PHE A 50 -14.69 7.57 -0.81
C PHE A 50 -13.67 8.22 0.15
N GLU A 51 -13.51 9.55 0.13
CA GLU A 51 -12.63 10.30 1.06
C GLU A 51 -13.06 10.15 2.52
N SER A 52 -14.38 10.06 2.74
CA SER A 52 -14.96 9.90 4.08
C SER A 52 -14.61 8.56 4.74
N ILE A 53 -14.19 7.56 3.96
CA ILE A 53 -13.84 6.23 4.45
C ILE A 53 -12.38 6.25 4.90
N ASN A 54 -12.17 6.62 6.16
CA ASN A 54 -10.83 6.78 6.76
C ASN A 54 -10.46 5.64 7.72
N ASN A 55 -11.25 4.57 7.77
CA ASN A 55 -11.05 3.43 8.66
C ASN A 55 -11.24 2.11 7.92
N LEU A 56 -10.40 1.12 8.24
CA LEU A 56 -10.37 -0.17 7.54
C LEU A 56 -11.66 -0.96 7.74
N GLU A 57 -12.19 -0.97 8.96
CA GLU A 57 -13.45 -1.66 9.25
C GLU A 57 -14.62 -0.99 8.54
N SER A 58 -14.61 0.34 8.40
CA SER A 58 -15.64 1.07 7.67
C SER A 58 -15.60 0.75 6.17
N LEU A 59 -14.40 0.63 5.58
CA LEU A 59 -14.23 0.18 4.20
C LEU A 59 -14.75 -1.25 4.01
N LYS A 60 -14.32 -2.17 4.88
CA LYS A 60 -14.74 -3.58 4.85
C LYS A 60 -16.26 -3.73 5.03
N SER A 61 -16.85 -2.97 5.95
CA SER A 61 -18.30 -2.98 6.20
C SER A 61 -19.09 -2.45 5.01
N LEU A 62 -18.63 -1.38 4.36
CA LEU A 62 -19.26 -0.85 3.15
C LEU A 62 -19.26 -1.92 2.04
N ILE A 63 -18.09 -2.51 1.79
CA ILE A 63 -17.90 -3.53 0.76
C ILE A 63 -18.79 -4.75 1.04
N ARG A 64 -18.81 -5.24 2.29
CA ARG A 64 -19.66 -6.36 2.70
C ARG A 64 -21.13 -6.06 2.49
N SER A 65 -21.60 -4.89 2.96
CA SER A 65 -23.01 -4.50 2.81
C SER A 65 -23.44 -4.46 1.34
N GLU A 66 -22.61 -3.92 0.44
CA GLU A 66 -22.92 -3.86 -0.98
C GLU A 66 -22.91 -5.25 -1.64
N ILE A 67 -21.91 -6.09 -1.33
CA ILE A 67 -21.86 -7.48 -1.82
C ILE A 67 -23.10 -8.27 -1.40
N ASP A 68 -23.47 -8.19 -0.11
CA ASP A 68 -24.62 -8.91 0.43
C ASP A 68 -25.93 -8.41 -0.21
N SER A 69 -26.09 -7.08 -0.34
CA SER A 69 -27.31 -6.51 -0.93
C SER A 69 -27.51 -6.84 -2.41
N ARG A 70 -26.41 -7.03 -3.15
CA ARG A 70 -26.42 -7.35 -4.59
C ARG A 70 -26.33 -8.84 -4.86
N ASN A 71 -26.12 -9.66 -3.83
CA ASN A 71 -25.85 -11.09 -3.92
C ASN A 71 -24.68 -11.40 -4.87
N TYR A 72 -23.57 -10.65 -4.74
CA TYR A 72 -22.37 -10.94 -5.54
C TYR A 72 -21.73 -12.26 -5.10
N GLU A 73 -21.34 -13.07 -6.07
CA GLU A 73 -20.71 -14.37 -5.83
C GLU A 73 -19.46 -14.57 -6.71
N GLY A 74 -18.60 -15.50 -6.31
CA GLY A 74 -17.42 -15.90 -7.10
C GLY A 74 -16.54 -14.72 -7.54
N ILE A 75 -16.34 -14.58 -8.86
CA ILE A 75 -15.48 -13.55 -9.46
C ILE A 75 -16.03 -12.13 -9.33
N GLU A 76 -17.34 -11.96 -9.10
CA GLU A 76 -17.95 -10.64 -8.96
C GLU A 76 -17.44 -9.92 -7.71
N ILE A 77 -17.15 -10.67 -6.64
CA ILE A 77 -16.66 -10.11 -5.37
C ILE A 77 -15.30 -9.41 -5.57
N PRO A 78 -14.24 -10.07 -6.09
CA PRO A 78 -12.97 -9.39 -6.37
C PRO A 78 -13.08 -8.22 -7.37
N ILE A 79 -13.91 -8.35 -8.41
CA ILE A 79 -14.15 -7.27 -9.37
C ILE A 79 -14.73 -6.05 -8.67
N PHE A 80 -15.74 -6.25 -7.82
CA PHE A 80 -16.34 -5.16 -7.07
C PHE A 80 -15.35 -4.54 -6.08
N ILE A 81 -14.56 -5.33 -5.37
CA ILE A 81 -13.52 -4.82 -4.48
C ILE A 81 -12.51 -3.97 -5.27
N ASP A 82 -12.06 -4.43 -6.44
CA ASP A 82 -11.16 -3.68 -7.33
C ASP A 82 -11.77 -2.34 -7.74
N ASP A 83 -13.06 -2.31 -8.11
CA ASP A 83 -13.77 -1.06 -8.44
C ASP A 83 -13.79 -0.07 -7.27
N ILE A 84 -13.99 -0.55 -6.04
CA ILE A 84 -13.97 0.29 -4.84
C ILE A 84 -12.55 0.84 -4.58
N ILE A 85 -11.51 0.02 -4.77
CA ILE A 85 -10.12 0.48 -4.55
C ILE A 85 -9.73 1.52 -5.61
N ARG A 86 -10.04 1.29 -6.89
CA ARG A 86 -9.83 2.24 -8.00
C ARG A 86 -10.51 3.59 -7.75
N LYS A 87 -11.75 3.57 -7.26
CA LYS A 87 -12.48 4.79 -6.87
C LYS A 87 -11.92 5.48 -5.63
N LYS A 88 -11.29 4.74 -4.70
CA LYS A 88 -10.81 5.31 -3.44
C LYS A 88 -9.43 5.99 -3.58
N TYR A 89 -8.59 5.54 -4.49
CA TYR A 89 -7.20 5.98 -4.57
C TYR A 89 -6.86 6.50 -5.95
N PHE A 90 -6.18 7.65 -6.02
CA PHE A 90 -5.43 8.02 -7.22
C PHE A 90 -3.93 7.75 -7.06
N HIS A 91 -3.21 7.67 -8.17
CA HIS A 91 -1.76 7.41 -8.17
C HIS A 91 -0.94 8.57 -7.56
N GLN A 92 -0.55 8.43 -6.30
CA GLN A 92 0.50 9.22 -5.65
C GLN A 92 1.01 8.48 -4.41
N THR A 93 2.30 8.62 -4.08
CA THR A 93 2.89 7.92 -2.93
C THR A 93 2.27 8.35 -1.60
N ALA A 94 1.68 7.41 -0.89
CA ALA A 94 1.22 7.63 0.47
C ALA A 94 2.38 7.50 1.47
N TYR A 95 2.65 8.57 2.23
CA TYR A 95 3.66 8.57 3.31
C TYR A 95 3.03 8.50 4.69
N LEU A 96 3.74 7.92 5.65
CA LEU A 96 3.39 7.96 7.06
C LEU A 96 3.48 9.40 7.60
N ALA A 97 2.54 9.77 8.46
CA ALA A 97 2.74 10.91 9.35
C ALA A 97 3.75 10.48 10.42
N THR A 98 4.98 10.99 10.34
CA THR A 98 6.11 10.57 11.18
C THR A 98 6.49 11.62 12.21
N ASP A 99 5.56 12.52 12.54
CA ASP A 99 5.79 13.63 13.46
C ASP A 99 6.29 13.14 14.84
N THR A 100 5.92 11.92 15.24
CA THR A 100 6.34 11.28 16.50
C THR A 100 7.37 10.14 16.33
N ASN A 101 7.60 9.64 15.11
CA ASN A 101 8.54 8.54 14.84
C ASN A 101 9.94 9.05 14.42
N TRP A 102 10.64 9.68 15.35
CA TRP A 102 11.94 10.30 15.05
C TRP A 102 13.03 9.27 14.72
N VAL A 103 12.96 8.06 15.28
CA VAL A 103 13.91 6.98 14.95
C VAL A 103 13.75 6.57 13.48
N LEU A 104 12.53 6.40 13.00
CA LEU A 104 12.28 6.07 11.59
C LEU A 104 12.79 7.16 10.65
N LYS A 105 12.60 8.45 11.00
CA LYS A 105 13.14 9.58 10.24
C LYS A 105 14.68 9.53 10.13
N ILE A 106 15.37 9.15 11.20
CA ILE A 106 16.84 8.97 11.16
C ILE A 106 17.21 7.85 10.19
N PHE A 107 16.54 6.70 10.28
CA PHE A 107 16.82 5.58 9.36
C PHE A 107 16.55 5.95 7.90
N ASP A 108 15.46 6.67 7.63
CA ASP A 108 15.14 7.13 6.28
C ASP A 108 16.18 8.13 5.76
N PHE A 109 16.62 9.07 6.60
CA PHE A 109 17.70 10.01 6.26
C PHE A 109 19.03 9.30 5.96
N LEU A 110 19.38 8.28 6.74
CA LEU A 110 20.62 7.52 6.56
C LEU A 110 20.56 6.56 5.36
N PHE A 111 19.37 6.07 5.01
CA PHE A 111 19.16 5.07 3.95
C PHE A 111 17.99 5.47 3.04
N PRO A 112 18.07 6.59 2.31
CA PRO A 112 16.93 7.16 1.58
C PRO A 112 16.39 6.22 0.48
N SER A 113 17.25 5.38 -0.10
CA SER A 113 16.85 4.39 -1.12
C SER A 113 15.97 3.25 -0.59
N LYS A 114 15.71 3.19 0.72
CA LYS A 114 14.84 2.19 1.35
C LYS A 114 13.41 2.68 1.57
N GLU A 115 13.18 3.99 1.43
CA GLU A 115 11.86 4.63 1.48
C GLU A 115 11.03 4.21 2.70
N PHE A 116 11.65 4.22 3.88
CA PHE A 116 11.04 3.68 5.11
C PHE A 116 9.80 4.46 5.57
N LEU A 117 9.66 5.71 5.10
CA LEU A 117 8.49 6.57 5.39
C LEU A 117 7.26 6.23 4.55
N THR A 118 7.37 5.38 3.53
CA THR A 118 6.21 4.98 2.72
C THR A 118 5.21 4.20 3.57
N ALA A 119 3.92 4.53 3.45
CA ALA A 119 2.88 3.84 4.20
C ALA A 119 2.71 2.42 3.67
N MET A 120 2.74 1.44 4.59
CA MET A 120 2.63 0.02 4.26
C MET A 120 1.53 -0.69 5.05
N ASP A 121 1.15 -0.19 6.22
CA ASP A 121 0.07 -0.78 7.03
C ASP A 121 -1.31 -0.41 6.44
N PRO A 122 -2.21 -1.38 6.16
CA PRO A 122 -3.56 -1.10 5.69
C PRO A 122 -4.32 -0.05 6.52
N LYS A 123 -4.10 -0.04 7.85
CA LYS A 123 -4.76 0.92 8.75
C LYS A 123 -4.29 2.37 8.55
N HIS A 124 -3.09 2.56 8.01
CA HIS A 124 -2.57 3.87 7.65
C HIS A 124 -2.96 4.25 6.21
N LEU A 125 -2.98 3.26 5.32
CA LEU A 125 -3.32 3.46 3.91
C LEU A 125 -4.79 3.85 3.72
N VAL A 126 -5.72 3.20 4.42
CA VAL A 126 -7.17 3.50 4.31
C VAL A 126 -7.52 4.94 4.67
N LYS A 127 -6.73 5.59 5.52
CA LYS A 127 -6.91 7.00 5.90
C LYS A 127 -6.68 7.94 4.73
N LYS A 128 -6.02 7.48 3.67
CA LYS A 128 -5.59 8.30 2.54
C LYS A 128 -6.47 8.06 1.32
N ASN A 129 -6.41 9.02 0.41
CA ASN A 129 -7.10 9.01 -0.87
C ASN A 129 -6.15 8.82 -2.07
N HIS A 130 -4.90 8.50 -1.79
CA HIS A 130 -3.86 8.26 -2.79
C HIS A 130 -3.00 7.07 -2.38
N GLY A 131 -2.44 6.39 -3.37
CA GLY A 131 -1.49 5.32 -3.17
C GLY A 131 -0.86 4.87 -4.48
N ILE A 132 0.39 4.43 -4.44
CA ILE A 132 1.05 3.76 -5.57
C ILE A 132 0.65 2.27 -5.64
N CYS A 133 1.11 1.58 -6.68
CA CYS A 133 0.72 0.22 -7.02
C CYS A 133 0.67 -0.78 -5.84
N ASN A 134 1.76 -0.93 -5.11
CA ASN A 134 1.82 -1.84 -3.96
C ASN A 134 0.88 -1.42 -2.82
N GLN A 135 0.64 -0.12 -2.62
CA GLN A 135 -0.22 0.40 -1.56
C GLN A 135 -1.70 0.09 -1.83
N GLN A 136 -2.12 0.27 -3.08
CA GLN A 136 -3.48 -0.07 -3.49
C GLN A 136 -3.69 -1.60 -3.48
N ALA A 137 -2.72 -2.37 -3.98
CA ALA A 137 -2.76 -3.83 -3.93
C ALA A 137 -2.79 -4.38 -2.49
N ILE A 138 -2.09 -3.75 -1.54
CA ILE A 138 -2.15 -4.09 -0.12
C ILE A 138 -3.58 -3.99 0.42
N ILE A 139 -4.28 -2.89 0.10
CA ILE A 139 -5.67 -2.70 0.56
C ILE A 139 -6.60 -3.71 -0.08
N PHE A 140 -6.48 -3.91 -1.40
CA PHE A 140 -7.24 -4.93 -2.13
C PHE A 140 -7.10 -6.30 -1.47
N GLN A 141 -5.86 -6.77 -1.27
CA GLN A 141 -5.60 -8.08 -0.65
C GLN A 141 -6.06 -8.15 0.80
N GLU A 142 -6.00 -7.04 1.55
CA GLU A 142 -6.48 -7.00 2.93
C GLU A 142 -8.00 -7.16 3.04
N VAL A 143 -8.75 -6.68 2.04
CA VAL A 143 -10.20 -6.89 1.97
C VAL A 143 -10.53 -8.30 1.47
N ILE A 144 -9.84 -8.79 0.42
CA ILE A 144 -10.05 -10.13 -0.15
C ILE A 144 -9.93 -11.25 0.89
N LYS A 145 -9.02 -11.10 1.86
CA LYS A 145 -8.83 -12.06 2.97
C LYS A 145 -10.12 -12.41 3.71
N ASP A 146 -11.07 -11.48 3.82
CA ASP A 146 -12.31 -11.69 4.57
C ASP A 146 -13.31 -12.59 3.83
N TYR A 147 -13.06 -12.90 2.55
CA TYR A 147 -13.91 -13.71 1.68
C TYR A 147 -13.36 -15.12 1.43
N GLU A 148 -12.35 -15.53 2.20
CA GLU A 148 -11.73 -16.87 2.15
C GLU A 148 -11.13 -17.26 0.78
N PHE A 149 -10.99 -16.32 -0.14
CA PHE A 149 -10.29 -16.56 -1.40
C PHE A 149 -8.78 -16.67 -1.18
N GLN A 150 -8.14 -17.51 -2.00
CA GLN A 150 -6.69 -17.44 -2.11
C GLN A 150 -6.30 -16.20 -2.91
N PHE A 151 -5.25 -15.51 -2.48
CA PHE A 151 -4.73 -14.34 -3.16
C PHE A 151 -3.21 -14.38 -3.20
N ALA A 152 -2.64 -13.63 -4.13
CA ALA A 152 -1.20 -13.52 -4.29
C ALA A 152 -0.84 -12.15 -4.88
N SER A 153 0.44 -11.86 -4.90
CA SER A 153 1.00 -10.66 -5.52
C SER A 153 1.74 -11.02 -6.80
N ILE A 154 1.68 -10.15 -7.81
CA ILE A 154 2.52 -10.23 -8.99
C ILE A 154 3.39 -8.98 -9.03
N GLY A 155 4.71 -9.19 -9.01
CA GLY A 155 5.70 -8.12 -9.13
C GLY A 155 6.27 -8.07 -10.54
N PHE A 156 6.30 -6.88 -11.12
CA PHE A 156 7.00 -6.57 -12.37
C PHE A 156 8.30 -5.83 -12.04
N ASP A 157 9.41 -6.33 -12.58
CA ASP A 157 10.71 -5.66 -12.56
C ASP A 157 11.28 -5.68 -13.98
N ILE A 158 10.62 -4.93 -14.87
CA ILE A 158 10.89 -4.98 -16.32
C ILE A 158 11.77 -3.80 -16.70
N LYS A 159 13.02 -4.11 -17.09
CA LYS A 159 13.91 -3.12 -17.69
C LYS A 159 13.45 -2.80 -19.10
N ILE A 160 13.08 -1.55 -19.33
CA ILE A 160 12.66 -1.05 -20.64
C ILE A 160 13.77 -0.18 -21.22
N PRO A 161 14.31 -0.53 -22.41
CA PRO A 161 15.27 0.32 -23.10
C PRO A 161 14.75 1.75 -23.24
N GLU A 162 15.60 2.73 -22.90
CA GLU A 162 15.32 4.17 -23.07
C GLU A 162 14.17 4.74 -22.22
N GLN A 163 13.37 3.90 -21.53
CA GLN A 163 12.28 4.31 -20.63
C GLN A 163 12.58 4.00 -19.14
N GLY A 164 13.67 3.29 -18.84
CA GLY A 164 14.07 2.97 -17.46
C GLY A 164 13.51 1.63 -16.99
N ASN A 165 12.89 1.59 -15.82
CA ASN A 165 12.32 0.37 -15.24
C ASN A 165 10.81 0.50 -15.07
N PHE A 166 10.06 -0.45 -15.61
CA PHE A 166 8.66 -0.65 -15.25
C PHE A 166 8.60 -1.55 -14.01
N GLY A 167 8.66 -0.87 -12.86
CA GLY A 167 8.38 -1.47 -11.57
C GLY A 167 6.88 -1.37 -11.28
N HIS A 168 6.19 -2.50 -11.21
CA HIS A 168 4.75 -2.52 -10.94
C HIS A 168 4.39 -3.65 -9.99
N PHE A 169 3.30 -3.48 -9.24
CA PHE A 169 2.86 -4.45 -8.25
C PHE A 169 1.34 -4.55 -8.27
N VAL A 170 0.84 -5.76 -8.48
CA VAL A 170 -0.59 -6.03 -8.65
C VAL A 170 -1.00 -7.27 -7.87
N SER A 171 -2.29 -7.57 -7.86
CA SER A 171 -2.86 -8.70 -7.14
C SER A 171 -3.36 -9.78 -8.08
N ALA A 172 -3.44 -11.00 -7.56
CA ALA A 172 -4.16 -12.11 -8.17
C ALA A 172 -5.06 -12.79 -7.14
N VAL A 173 -6.21 -13.30 -7.58
CA VAL A 173 -7.17 -14.01 -6.73
C VAL A 173 -7.53 -15.33 -7.38
N LYS A 174 -7.57 -16.42 -6.60
CA LYS A 174 -8.03 -17.72 -7.06
C LYS A 174 -9.53 -17.87 -6.76
N ILE A 175 -10.31 -18.10 -7.80
CA ILE A 175 -11.74 -18.46 -7.71
C ILE A 175 -11.87 -19.86 -8.30
N GLU A 176 -12.33 -20.80 -7.48
CA GLU A 176 -12.35 -22.23 -7.80
C GLU A 176 -10.94 -22.71 -8.24
N GLU A 177 -10.79 -23.15 -9.49
CA GLU A 177 -9.52 -23.61 -10.05
C GLU A 177 -8.76 -22.56 -10.88
N ASN A 178 -9.33 -21.37 -11.05
CA ASN A 178 -8.78 -20.34 -11.92
C ASN A 178 -8.19 -19.17 -11.13
N TRP A 179 -7.09 -18.63 -11.63
CA TRP A 179 -6.48 -17.40 -11.12
C TRP A 179 -6.85 -16.22 -12.00
N PHE A 180 -7.16 -15.09 -11.37
CA PHE A 180 -7.60 -13.87 -12.00
C PHE A 180 -6.65 -12.72 -11.64
N TYR A 181 -6.46 -11.82 -12.60
CA TYR A 181 -5.53 -10.69 -12.52
C TYR A 181 -6.27 -9.42 -12.06
N PHE A 182 -5.69 -8.65 -11.13
CA PHE A 182 -6.28 -7.40 -10.63
C PHE A 182 -5.23 -6.32 -10.46
N ASP A 183 -5.43 -5.19 -11.14
CA ASP A 183 -4.58 -4.01 -11.10
C ASP A 183 -5.42 -2.77 -10.76
N SER A 184 -5.52 -2.51 -9.47
CA SER A 184 -6.28 -1.38 -8.96
C SER A 184 -5.60 -0.03 -9.17
N ASN A 185 -4.31 0.02 -9.54
CA ASN A 185 -3.54 1.27 -9.54
C ASN A 185 -3.34 1.88 -10.92
N MET A 186 -2.94 1.08 -11.92
CA MET A 186 -2.78 1.61 -13.28
C MET A 186 -4.08 1.54 -14.08
N GLU A 187 -5.10 0.92 -13.50
CA GLU A 187 -6.46 0.95 -14.02
C GLU A 187 -6.59 0.50 -15.49
N PRO A 188 -5.91 -0.57 -15.95
CA PRO A 188 -5.99 -0.95 -17.35
C PRO A 188 -7.41 -1.38 -17.74
N ASP A 189 -7.75 -1.20 -19.01
CA ASP A 189 -9.03 -1.64 -19.59
C ASP A 189 -8.92 -3.07 -20.14
N TYR A 190 -9.57 -4.01 -19.46
CA TYR A 190 -9.60 -5.43 -19.79
C TYR A 190 -10.78 -6.13 -19.12
N ASP A 191 -11.09 -7.33 -19.60
CA ASP A 191 -12.05 -8.21 -18.95
C ASP A 191 -11.42 -8.85 -17.71
N ARG A 192 -11.79 -8.35 -16.52
CA ARG A 192 -11.34 -8.88 -15.23
C ARG A 192 -11.89 -10.27 -14.91
N SER A 193 -12.89 -10.73 -15.67
CA SER A 193 -13.45 -12.08 -15.57
C SER A 193 -12.76 -13.09 -16.50
N ASP A 194 -11.76 -12.67 -17.28
CA ASP A 194 -10.98 -13.56 -18.14
C ASP A 194 -9.76 -14.13 -17.37
N PRO A 195 -9.77 -15.43 -16.98
CA PRO A 195 -8.64 -16.04 -16.28
C PRO A 195 -7.41 -16.23 -17.17
N SER A 196 -7.54 -16.12 -18.50
CA SER A 196 -6.40 -16.21 -19.43
C SER A 196 -5.43 -15.05 -19.26
N ILE A 197 -5.90 -13.90 -18.77
CA ILE A 197 -5.07 -12.71 -18.53
C ILE A 197 -3.97 -13.01 -17.53
N PHE A 198 -4.31 -13.69 -16.42
CA PHE A 198 -3.35 -14.07 -15.40
C PHE A 198 -2.20 -14.92 -15.96
N SER A 199 -2.54 -16.01 -16.67
CA SER A 199 -1.53 -16.93 -17.20
C SER A 199 -0.65 -16.25 -18.24
N ARG A 200 -1.24 -15.47 -19.14
CA ARG A 200 -0.51 -14.71 -20.17
C ARG A 200 0.40 -13.62 -19.58
N VAL A 201 0.00 -12.98 -18.49
CA VAL A 201 0.88 -12.06 -17.74
C VAL A 201 2.11 -12.80 -17.22
N LEU A 202 1.94 -13.94 -16.55
CA LEU A 202 3.07 -14.72 -16.03
C LEU A 202 3.96 -15.30 -17.14
N GLU A 203 3.38 -15.57 -18.30
CA GLU A 203 4.09 -15.99 -19.51
C GLU A 203 4.81 -14.83 -20.22
N ALA A 204 4.71 -13.60 -19.70
CA ALA A 204 5.27 -12.39 -20.27
C ALA A 204 4.81 -12.12 -21.72
N ASP A 205 3.53 -12.36 -21.99
CA ASP A 205 2.91 -12.09 -23.29
C ASP A 205 3.00 -10.60 -23.62
N LYS A 206 3.86 -10.27 -24.59
CA LYS A 206 4.14 -8.90 -25.03
C LYS A 206 2.92 -8.19 -25.58
N GLY A 207 2.07 -8.90 -26.32
CA GLY A 207 0.87 -8.34 -26.92
C GLY A 207 -0.16 -7.96 -25.86
N LEU A 208 -0.34 -8.84 -24.87
CA LEU A 208 -1.18 -8.54 -23.71
C LEU A 208 -0.63 -7.38 -22.89
N LEU A 209 0.65 -7.42 -22.51
CA LEU A 209 1.25 -6.36 -21.70
C LEU A 209 1.18 -5.00 -22.41
N LYS A 210 1.38 -4.95 -23.73
CA LYS A 210 1.20 -3.72 -24.52
C LYS A 210 -0.26 -3.25 -24.54
N LYS A 211 -1.24 -4.15 -24.51
CA LYS A 211 -2.65 -3.79 -24.39
C LYS A 211 -2.97 -3.22 -23.00
N LEU A 212 -2.48 -3.85 -21.94
CA LEU A 212 -2.69 -3.38 -20.56
C LEU A 212 -1.98 -2.05 -20.30
N TYR A 213 -0.74 -1.89 -20.77
CA TYR A 213 0.07 -0.71 -20.51
C TYR A 213 0.64 -0.13 -21.82
N PRO A 214 -0.20 0.58 -22.60
CA PRO A 214 0.13 1.03 -23.96
C PRO A 214 1.27 2.05 -24.02
N GLU A 215 1.60 2.74 -22.92
CA GLU A 215 2.70 3.71 -22.89
C GLU A 215 4.10 3.07 -22.88
N TYR A 216 4.18 1.78 -22.55
CA TYR A 216 5.46 1.09 -22.32
C TYR A 216 5.87 0.20 -23.49
N ASN A 217 7.19 0.00 -23.63
CA ASN A 217 7.76 -0.89 -24.64
C ASN A 217 8.23 -2.23 -24.03
N PHE A 218 7.41 -3.26 -24.16
CA PHE A 218 7.71 -4.61 -23.65
C PHE A 218 8.48 -5.50 -24.63
N SER A 219 9.16 -4.95 -25.62
CA SER A 219 9.89 -5.73 -26.64
C SER A 219 10.93 -6.70 -26.06
N LEU A 220 11.52 -6.40 -24.89
CA LEU A 220 12.53 -7.22 -24.23
C LEU A 220 12.05 -7.96 -22.96
N VAL A 221 10.75 -7.89 -22.64
CA VAL A 221 10.23 -8.59 -21.46
C VAL A 221 10.40 -10.10 -21.59
N ASN A 222 10.65 -10.76 -20.46
CA ASN A 222 10.67 -12.20 -20.33
C ASN A 222 10.07 -12.61 -18.97
N LYS A 223 9.73 -13.89 -18.81
CA LYS A 223 9.08 -14.42 -17.61
C LYS A 223 9.87 -14.18 -16.31
N GLY A 224 11.20 -14.14 -16.39
CA GLY A 224 12.04 -13.90 -15.20
C GLY A 224 11.88 -12.49 -14.61
N MET A 225 11.26 -11.56 -15.33
CA MET A 225 10.98 -10.19 -14.89
C MET A 225 9.59 -10.05 -14.25
N ILE A 226 8.79 -11.12 -14.22
CA ILE A 226 7.43 -11.14 -13.66
C ILE A 226 7.36 -12.25 -12.62
N ILE A 227 7.09 -11.88 -11.37
CA ILE A 227 7.23 -12.78 -10.23
C ILE A 227 5.88 -12.92 -9.53
N PHE A 228 5.31 -14.13 -9.56
CA PHE A 228 4.21 -14.52 -8.69
C PHE A 228 4.72 -14.84 -7.28
N ARG A 229 4.21 -14.17 -6.26
CA ARG A 229 4.70 -14.26 -4.87
C ARG A 229 3.62 -13.97 -3.83
N ASP A 230 4.02 -14.08 -2.57
CA ASP A 230 3.22 -13.67 -1.41
C ASP A 230 1.84 -14.37 -1.30
N LEU A 231 1.74 -15.63 -1.76
CA LEU A 231 0.51 -16.44 -1.69
C LEU A 231 -0.07 -16.47 -0.26
N ASN A 232 -1.30 -15.98 -0.11
CA ASN A 232 -2.06 -15.87 1.14
C ASN A 232 -1.31 -15.16 2.27
N THR A 233 -0.35 -14.29 1.94
CA THR A 233 0.48 -13.60 2.92
C THR A 233 0.51 -12.10 2.67
N PHE A 234 0.69 -11.33 3.74
CA PHE A 234 0.81 -9.89 3.65
C PHE A 234 2.20 -9.49 3.12
N PRO A 235 2.31 -8.84 1.93
CA PRO A 235 3.59 -8.63 1.25
C PRO A 235 4.54 -7.69 2.00
N ALA A 236 4.01 -6.71 2.76
CA ALA A 236 4.82 -5.70 3.43
C ALA A 236 5.10 -5.99 4.92
N LYS A 237 4.96 -7.25 5.37
CA LYS A 237 5.07 -7.64 6.80
C LYS A 237 6.35 -7.12 7.47
N LYS A 238 7.50 -7.26 6.82
CA LYS A 238 8.80 -6.82 7.37
C LYS A 238 8.88 -5.30 7.50
N GLY A 239 8.41 -4.57 6.50
CA GLY A 239 8.41 -3.10 6.50
C GLY A 239 7.50 -2.54 7.61
N VAL A 240 6.28 -3.06 7.71
CA VAL A 240 5.34 -2.68 8.79
C VAL A 240 5.92 -3.02 10.17
N MET A 241 6.57 -4.17 10.33
CA MET A 241 7.22 -4.53 11.60
C MET A 241 8.34 -3.54 11.95
N PHE A 242 9.18 -3.16 10.99
CA PHE A 242 10.23 -2.17 11.18
C PHE A 242 9.67 -0.80 11.58
N GLN A 243 8.61 -0.34 10.91
CA GLN A 243 7.90 0.91 11.25
C GLN A 243 7.34 0.89 12.68
N LYS A 244 6.80 -0.25 13.13
CA LYS A 244 6.29 -0.43 14.49
C LYS A 244 7.40 -0.47 15.54
N ILE A 245 8.51 -1.15 15.26
CA ILE A 245 9.67 -1.21 16.18
C ILE A 245 10.28 0.18 16.36
N THR A 246 10.48 0.92 15.26
CA THR A 246 11.02 2.28 15.32
C THR A 246 10.08 3.25 16.04
N GLN A 247 8.75 3.08 15.89
CA GLN A 247 7.77 3.83 16.68
C GLN A 247 7.94 3.53 18.18
N PHE A 248 7.97 2.25 18.55
CA PHE A 248 8.17 1.84 19.94
C PHE A 248 9.47 2.42 20.53
N LEU A 249 10.58 2.37 19.79
CA LEU A 249 11.83 2.97 20.24
C LEU A 249 11.74 4.50 20.36
N SER A 250 11.02 5.16 19.45
CA SER A 250 10.79 6.59 19.50
C SER A 250 10.03 7.00 20.77
N ASP A 251 9.07 6.18 21.19
CA ASP A 251 8.19 6.45 22.33
C ASP A 251 8.79 6.03 23.68
N PHE A 252 9.65 4.99 23.72
CA PHE A 252 10.03 4.31 24.97
C PHE A 252 11.54 4.14 25.21
N SER A 253 12.41 4.61 24.31
CA SER A 253 13.87 4.46 24.48
C SER A 253 14.42 5.07 25.78
N TRP A 254 13.76 6.08 26.33
CA TRP A 254 14.11 6.71 27.61
C TRP A 254 14.01 5.77 28.81
N ILE A 255 13.11 4.77 28.80
CA ILE A 255 12.90 3.85 29.94
C ILE A 255 14.21 3.12 30.26
N PHE A 256 14.90 2.62 29.23
CA PHE A 256 16.15 1.87 29.39
C PHE A 256 17.33 2.72 29.87
N LEU A 257 17.23 4.04 29.78
CA LEU A 257 18.27 4.97 30.23
C LEU A 257 17.98 5.56 31.63
N LEU A 258 16.73 5.47 32.08
CA LEU A 258 16.30 5.95 33.41
C LEU A 258 16.24 4.83 34.47
N MET A 259 16.32 3.56 34.06
CA MET A 259 16.53 2.40 34.94
C MET A 259 18.02 2.21 35.26
#